data_AF-A0A659PW07-F1
#
_entry.id   AF-A0A659PW07-F1
#
_cell.length_a   1.000
_cell.length_b   1.000
_cell.length_c   1.000
_cell.angle_alpha   90.00
_cell.angle_beta   90.00
_cell.angle_gamma   90.00
#
_symmetry.space_group_name_H-M   'P 1'
#
loop_
_entity.id
_entity.type
_entity.pdbx_description
1 polymer ?
#
loop_
_entity_poly.entity_id
_entity_poly.type
_entity_poly.pdbx_seq_one_letter_code
_entity_poly.pdbx_strand_id
1 'polypeptide(L)'
;VRTRAAGDKPENGVFWESAGEGEYTVADITKNDRGTEITLHLREGEDEFLDDWRVRSIISKYSEHIAVPVAIERRVEKDGGAVRSW
;
A
#
# COMPACT_ATOMS: atom_id res chain seq x y z
N VAL A 1 8.38 -1.12 3.00
CA VAL A 1 8.38 -0.66 1.59
C VAL A 1 8.98 -1.74 0.71
N ARG A 2 8.32 -2.08 -0.39
CA ARG A 2 8.80 -3.04 -1.39
C ARG A 2 8.71 -2.37 -2.75
N THR A 3 9.83 -2.15 -3.44
CA THR A 3 9.83 -1.42 -4.70
C THR A 3 10.69 -2.09 -5.75
N ARG A 4 10.40 -1.81 -7.02
CA ARG A 4 11.26 -2.18 -8.14
C ARG A 4 11.07 -1.18 -9.28
N ALA A 5 12.17 -0.62 -9.77
CA ALA A 5 12.15 0.39 -10.82
C ALA A 5 11.65 -0.18 -12.16
N ALA A 6 11.05 0.68 -12.99
CA ALA A 6 10.65 0.27 -14.32
C ALA A 6 11.88 -0.07 -15.18
N GLY A 7 11.82 -1.17 -15.94
CA GLY A 7 12.93 -1.63 -16.77
C GLY A 7 13.90 -2.59 -16.07
N ASP A 8 13.91 -2.61 -14.73
CA ASP A 8 14.73 -3.55 -13.97
C ASP A 8 14.13 -4.95 -13.95
N LYS A 9 15.02 -5.94 -13.85
CA LYS A 9 14.64 -7.35 -13.70
C LYS A 9 13.96 -7.56 -12.34
N PRO A 10 13.04 -8.53 -12.21
CA PRO A 10 12.33 -8.80 -10.95
C PRO A 10 13.25 -8.99 -9.76
N GLU A 11 14.45 -9.54 -9.95
CA GLU A 11 15.42 -9.84 -8.90
C GLU A 11 16.11 -8.60 -8.32
N ASN A 12 16.03 -7.46 -9.02
CA ASN A 12 16.57 -6.18 -8.57
C ASN A 12 15.54 -5.39 -7.73
N GLY A 13 14.57 -6.06 -7.12
CA GLY A 13 13.65 -5.43 -6.19
C GLY A 13 14.36 -5.04 -4.90
N VAL A 14 13.87 -3.99 -4.25
CA VAL A 14 14.42 -3.47 -3.01
C VAL A 14 13.36 -3.52 -1.92
N PHE A 15 13.75 -4.06 -0.77
CA PHE A 15 13.01 -3.99 0.48
C PHE A 15 13.61 -2.89 1.35
N TRP A 16 12.75 -2.12 1.99
CA TRP A 16 13.12 -1.14 3.01
C TRP A 16 12.12 -1.22 4.17
N GLU A 17 12.63 -1.17 5.40
CA GLU A 17 11.83 -1.11 6.63
C GLU A 17 12.51 -0.23 7.68
N SER A 18 11.73 0.48 8.49
CA SER A 18 12.23 1.28 9.61
C SER A 18 11.18 1.39 10.70
N ALA A 19 11.63 1.39 11.95
CA ALA A 19 10.81 1.75 13.11
C ALA A 19 10.62 3.29 13.25
N GLY A 20 11.31 4.09 12.43
CA GLY A 20 11.26 5.55 12.49
C GLY A 20 12.22 6.17 13.52
N GLU A 21 13.19 5.40 14.03
CA GLU A 21 14.08 5.79 15.13
C GLU A 21 15.49 6.19 14.67
N GLY A 22 15.65 6.56 13.39
CA GLY A 22 16.92 7.00 12.80
C GLY A 22 17.71 5.89 12.08
N GLU A 23 17.37 4.63 12.32
CA GLU A 23 17.91 3.48 11.59
C GLU A 23 16.86 2.83 10.69
N TYR A 24 17.33 2.13 9.66
CA TYR A 24 16.49 1.40 8.71
C TYR A 24 17.24 0.19 8.15
N THR A 25 16.49 -0.81 7.71
CA THR A 25 16.99 -2.01 7.04
C THR A 25 16.72 -1.93 5.55
N VAL A 26 17.70 -2.34 4.74
CA VAL A 26 17.57 -2.50 3.28
C VAL A 26 18.01 -3.90 2.88
N ALA A 27 17.30 -4.52 1.95
CA ALA A 27 17.68 -5.80 1.37
C ALA A 27 17.23 -5.92 -0.09
N ASP A 28 17.94 -6.74 -0.86
CA ASP A 28 17.48 -7.15 -2.19
C ASP A 28 16.34 -8.17 -2.07
N ILE A 29 15.33 -8.03 -2.92
CA ILE A 29 14.17 -8.94 -3.00
C ILE A 29 13.78 -9.18 -4.45
N THR A 30 13.09 -10.29 -4.72
CA THR A 30 12.41 -10.49 -6.00
C THR A 30 11.01 -9.88 -5.97
N LYS A 31 10.70 -8.95 -6.89
CA LYS A 31 9.39 -8.30 -7.05
C LYS A 31 8.93 -8.34 -8.51
N ASN A 32 7.98 -9.24 -8.80
CA ASN A 32 7.49 -9.55 -10.16
C ASN A 32 6.72 -8.42 -10.85
N ASP A 33 6.13 -7.51 -10.08
CA ASP A 33 5.44 -6.32 -10.57
C ASP A 33 6.28 -5.04 -10.34
N ARG A 34 6.19 -4.06 -11.25
CA ARG A 34 6.92 -2.79 -11.15
C ARG A 34 6.25 -1.85 -10.15
N GLY A 35 6.97 -0.84 -9.69
CA GLY A 35 6.43 0.22 -8.83
C GLY A 35 6.71 -0.03 -7.35
N THR A 36 6.02 0.74 -6.50
CA THR A 36 6.30 0.82 -5.06
C THR A 36 5.08 0.44 -4.24
N GLU A 37 5.28 -0.49 -3.31
CA GLU A 37 4.31 -0.90 -2.30
C GLU A 37 4.76 -0.35 -0.93
N ILE A 38 3.86 0.36 -0.26
CA ILE A 38 4.08 0.90 1.08
C ILE A 38 3.09 0.20 2.02
N THR A 39 3.61 -0.44 3.06
CA THR A 39 2.84 -1.07 4.13
C THR A 39 3.15 -0.32 5.41
N LEU A 40 2.11 0.13 6.10
CA LEU A 40 2.22 0.81 7.39
C LEU A 40 1.79 -0.14 8.50
N HIS A 41 2.63 -0.29 9.52
CA HIS A 41 2.25 -0.91 10.78
C HIS A 41 1.66 0.17 11.67
N LEU A 42 0.33 0.14 11.84
CA LEU A 42 -0.36 1.12 12.65
C LEU A 42 0.02 0.94 14.12
N ARG A 43 0.15 2.07 14.83
CA ARG A 43 0.38 2.07 16.28
C ARG A 43 -0.91 1.66 16.99
N GLU A 44 -0.75 1.21 18.24
CA GLU A 44 -1.90 0.97 19.10
C GLU A 44 -2.73 2.26 19.27
N GLY A 45 -4.05 2.16 19.10
CA GLY A 45 -4.98 3.28 19.16
C GLY A 45 -5.24 3.99 17.82
N GLU A 46 -4.52 3.66 16.76
CA GLU A 46 -4.68 4.27 15.42
C GLU A 46 -5.63 3.45 14.50
N ASP A 47 -6.57 2.72 15.11
CA ASP A 47 -7.51 1.83 14.41
C ASP A 47 -8.46 2.59 13.48
N GLU A 48 -8.58 3.92 13.61
CA GLU A 48 -9.38 4.75 12.71
C GLU A 48 -8.93 4.63 11.23
N PHE A 49 -7.66 4.32 10.98
CA PHE A 49 -7.14 4.12 9.62
C PHE A 49 -7.41 2.71 9.07
N LEU A 50 -8.05 1.84 9.85
CA LEU A 50 -8.60 0.56 9.39
C LEU A 50 -10.08 0.66 9.00
N ASP A 51 -10.73 1.79 9.27
CA ASP A 51 -12.11 2.05 8.87
C ASP A 51 -12.20 2.50 7.40
N ASP A 52 -12.96 1.76 6.57
CA ASP A 52 -13.10 2.04 5.13
C ASP A 52 -13.63 3.44 4.87
N TRP A 53 -14.62 3.88 5.65
CA TRP A 53 -15.26 5.18 5.45
C TRP A 53 -14.31 6.32 5.76
N ARG A 54 -13.54 6.21 6.84
CA ARG A 54 -12.52 7.18 7.24
C ARG A 54 -11.43 7.30 6.19
N VAL A 55 -10.86 6.18 5.75
CA VAL A 55 -9.81 6.15 4.72
C VAL A 55 -10.32 6.71 3.40
N ARG A 56 -11.51 6.31 2.95
CA ARG A 56 -12.15 6.85 1.75
C ARG A 56 -12.36 8.36 1.84
N SER A 57 -12.83 8.86 2.97
CA SER A 57 -13.05 10.29 3.18
C SER A 57 -11.73 11.09 3.12
N ILE A 58 -10.65 10.55 3.70
CA ILE A 58 -9.32 11.14 3.61
C ILE A 58 -8.83 11.15 2.16
N ILE A 59 -8.92 10.01 1.47
CA ILE A 59 -8.49 9.89 0.07
C ILE A 59 -9.22 10.91 -0.80
N SER A 60 -10.55 10.95 -0.76
CA SER A 60 -11.33 11.92 -1.55
C SER A 60 -10.90 13.36 -1.28
N LYS A 61 -10.72 13.74 -0.01
CA LYS A 61 -10.31 15.10 0.37
C LYS A 61 -8.98 15.53 -0.26
N TYR A 62 -8.04 14.61 -0.40
CA TYR A 62 -6.68 14.91 -0.88
C TYR A 62 -6.45 14.53 -2.35
N SER A 63 -7.32 13.72 -2.96
CA SER A 63 -7.14 13.24 -4.34
C SER A 63 -7.92 13.99 -5.41
N GLU A 64 -8.79 14.94 -5.04
CA GLU A 64 -9.59 15.74 -6.00
C GLU A 64 -8.76 16.43 -7.10
N HIS A 65 -7.50 16.75 -6.81
CA HIS A 65 -6.60 17.47 -7.70
C HIS A 65 -5.45 16.59 -8.23
N ILE A 66 -5.54 15.27 -8.10
CA ILE A 66 -4.53 14.32 -8.57
C ILE A 66 -4.96 13.75 -9.93
N ALA A 67 -4.08 13.86 -10.93
CA ALA A 67 -4.35 13.39 -12.29
C ALA A 67 -4.31 11.85 -12.43
N VAL A 68 -3.66 11.17 -11.48
CA VAL A 68 -3.53 9.71 -11.46
C VAL A 68 -4.72 9.10 -10.73
N PRO A 69 -5.38 8.07 -11.28
CA PRO A 69 -6.48 7.39 -10.59
C PRO A 69 -6.05 6.80 -9.24
N VAL A 70 -6.86 7.04 -8.21
CA VAL A 70 -6.68 6.43 -6.88
C VAL A 70 -7.80 5.41 -6.65
N ALA A 71 -7.42 4.15 -6.51
CA ALA A 71 -8.33 3.02 -6.27
C ALA A 71 -8.29 2.58 -4.80
N ILE A 72 -9.41 2.06 -4.29
CA ILE A 72 -9.54 1.56 -2.91
C ILE A 72 -10.09 0.14 -2.97
N GLU A 73 -9.39 -0.80 -2.32
CA GLU A 73 -9.84 -2.18 -2.17
C GLU A 73 -11.19 -2.21 -1.44
N ARG A 74 -12.21 -2.83 -2.06
CA ARG A 74 -13.51 -3.12 -1.47
C ARG A 74 -13.71 -4.61 -1.35
N ARG A 75 -14.11 -5.06 -0.16
CA ARG A 75 -14.62 -6.42 0.04
C ARG A 75 -16.11 -6.44 -0.35
N VAL A 76 -16.44 -7.27 -1.31
CA VAL A 76 -17.83 -7.49 -1.75
C VAL A 76 -18.18 -8.94 -1.45
N GLU A 77 -19.26 -9.16 -0.71
CA GLU A 77 -19.81 -10.50 -0.54
C GLU A 77 -20.60 -10.88 -1.79
N LYS A 78 -20.22 -11.99 -2.42
CA LYS A 78 -20.92 -12.56 -3.56
C LYS A 78 -20.94 -14.08 -3.44
N ASP A 79 -22.13 -14.67 -3.57
CA ASP A 79 -22.35 -16.12 -3.57
C ASP A 79 -21.72 -16.86 -2.35
N GLY A 80 -21.82 -16.27 -1.16
CA GLY A 80 -21.30 -16.87 0.08
C GLY A 80 -19.79 -16.78 0.29
N GLY A 81 -19.08 -16.03 -0.58
CA GLY A 81 -17.65 -15.75 -0.45
C GLY A 81 -17.35 -14.24 -0.46
N ALA A 82 -16.31 -13.84 0.25
CA ALA A 82 -15.77 -12.48 0.18
C ALA A 82 -14.81 -12.35 -1.02
N VAL A 83 -15.13 -11.48 -1.97
CA VAL A 83 -14.30 -11.17 -3.14
C VAL A 83 -13.67 -9.79 -2.96
N ARG A 84 -12.38 -9.67 -3.28
CA ARG A 84 -11.66 -8.39 -3.31
C ARG A 84 -11.87 -7.71 -4.67
N SER A 85 -12.27 -6.45 -4.64
CA SER A 85 -12.43 -5.59 -5.82
C SER A 85 -11.63 -4.31 -5.62
N TRP A 86 -11.13 -3.71 -6.70
CA TRP A 86 -10.35 -2.47 -6.67
C TRP A 86 -11.15 -1.33 -7.31
#